data_AF-A0A7K0WC32-F1
#
_entry.id   AF-A0A7K0WC32-F1
#
_cell.length_a   1.000
_cell.length_b   1.000
_cell.length_c   1.000
_cell.angle_alpha   90.00
_cell.angle_beta   90.00
_cell.angle_gamma   90.00
#
_symmetry.space_group_name_H-M   'P 1'
#
loop_
_entity.id
_entity.type
_entity.pdbx_description
1 polymer ?
#
loop_
_entity_poly.entity_id
_entity_poly.type
_entity_poly.pdbx_seq_one_letter_code
_entity_poly.pdbx_strand_id
1 'polypeptide(L)'
;MNLKPSPLTEASAVLAVAILGILLTFALSTMSIETGFTMLSNSALTFLLPAFTFWAVIGLFVRGKSKAFRMLTNIAISALVTSLLSSLFISSVGDSTTGTLQDRQNAQAVVAGMSLVTFFSCLAGALVTYLWLLRAERAK
;
A
#
# COMPACT_ATOMS: atom_id res chain seq x y z
N MET A 1 -22.54 12.60 -6.88
CA MET A 1 -21.55 13.05 -7.88
C MET A 1 -21.04 11.82 -8.62
N ASN A 2 -21.32 11.72 -9.93
CA ASN A 2 -20.90 10.58 -10.74
C ASN A 2 -19.45 10.84 -11.20
N LEU A 3 -18.49 10.60 -10.30
CA LEU A 3 -17.06 10.77 -10.59
C LEU A 3 -16.71 9.85 -11.77
N LYS A 4 -16.38 10.42 -12.93
CA LYS A 4 -15.89 9.63 -14.06
C LYS A 4 -14.66 8.86 -13.58
N PRO A 5 -14.55 7.54 -13.85
CA PRO A 5 -13.43 6.73 -13.39
C PRO A 5 -12.13 7.25 -14.00
N SER A 6 -11.42 8.05 -13.22
CA SER A 6 -10.11 8.60 -13.55
C SER A 6 -9.04 7.80 -12.82
N PRO A 7 -7.79 7.78 -13.32
CA PRO A 7 -6.69 7.13 -12.64
C PRO A 7 -6.51 7.61 -11.20
N LEU A 8 -6.79 8.89 -10.94
CA LEU A 8 -6.71 9.48 -9.62
C LEU A 8 -7.80 8.96 -8.68
N THR A 9 -9.05 8.80 -9.18
CA THR A 9 -10.14 8.23 -8.37
C THR A 9 -9.88 6.77 -8.02
N GLU A 10 -9.26 6.02 -8.93
CA GLU A 10 -8.90 4.62 -8.67
C GLU A 10 -7.75 4.52 -7.68
N ALA A 11 -6.69 5.32 -7.84
CA ALA A 11 -5.59 5.38 -6.88
C ALA A 11 -6.08 5.77 -5.47
N SER A 12 -7.02 6.70 -5.38
CA SER A 12 -7.63 7.12 -4.11
C SER A 12 -8.47 6.02 -3.47
N ALA A 13 -9.20 5.24 -4.28
CA ALA A 13 -9.96 4.09 -3.79
C ALA A 13 -9.04 2.97 -3.27
N VAL A 14 -7.96 2.66 -3.99
CA VAL A 14 -6.93 1.72 -3.54
C VAL A 14 -6.32 2.19 -2.22
N LEU A 15 -5.97 3.48 -2.13
CA LEU A 15 -5.42 4.07 -0.91
C LEU A 15 -6.38 3.92 0.28
N ALA A 16 -7.66 4.25 0.11
CA ALA A 16 -8.64 4.18 1.19
C ALA A 16 -8.80 2.75 1.73
N VAL A 17 -8.88 1.76 0.82
CA VAL A 17 -8.96 0.35 1.22
C VAL A 17 -7.66 -0.10 1.88
N ALA A 18 -6.50 0.34 1.37
CA ALA A 18 -5.21 -0.03 1.94
C ALA A 18 -5.03 0.53 3.36
N ILE A 19 -5.43 1.79 3.60
CA ILE A 19 -5.42 2.41 4.94
C ILE A 19 -6.25 1.58 5.93
N LEU A 20 -7.46 1.19 5.54
CA LEU A 20 -8.31 0.34 6.38
C LEU A 20 -7.69 -1.04 6.59
N GLY A 21 -7.13 -1.66 5.55
CA GLY A 21 -6.48 -2.97 5.64
C GLY A 21 -5.31 -2.98 6.61
N ILE A 22 -4.44 -1.96 6.54
CA ILE A 22 -3.28 -1.83 7.43
C ILE A 22 -3.74 -1.60 8.86
N LEU A 23 -4.68 -0.64 9.07
CA LEU A 23 -5.21 -0.33 10.40
C LEU A 23 -5.80 -1.56 11.06
N LEU A 24 -6.69 -2.26 10.36
CA LEU A 24 -7.36 -3.44 10.89
C LEU A 24 -6.37 -4.58 11.15
N THR A 25 -5.42 -4.82 10.25
CA THR A 25 -4.44 -5.90 10.42
C THR A 25 -3.59 -5.69 11.67
N PHE A 26 -3.08 -4.48 11.89
CA PHE A 26 -2.24 -4.19 13.06
C PHE A 26 -3.04 -4.02 14.35
N ALA A 27 -4.24 -3.43 14.28
CA ALA A 27 -5.09 -3.29 15.45
C ALA A 27 -5.58 -4.65 15.96
N LEU A 28 -5.95 -5.56 15.06
CA LEU A 28 -6.43 -6.90 15.42
C LEU A 28 -5.29 -7.82 15.85
N SER A 29 -4.11 -7.74 15.23
CA SER A 29 -2.99 -8.60 15.61
C SER A 29 -2.40 -8.25 16.99
N THR A 30 -2.48 -6.98 17.39
CA THR A 30 -1.97 -6.49 18.68
C THR A 30 -3.06 -6.26 19.72
N MET A 31 -4.33 -6.44 19.35
CA MET A 31 -5.51 -6.11 20.15
C MET A 31 -5.47 -4.68 20.72
N SER A 32 -4.81 -3.75 20.01
CA SER A 32 -4.62 -2.36 20.40
C SER A 32 -4.81 -1.43 19.21
N ILE A 33 -5.80 -0.54 19.32
CA ILE A 33 -6.09 0.42 18.25
C ILE A 33 -5.02 1.51 18.13
N GLU A 34 -4.36 1.86 19.24
CA GLU A 34 -3.26 2.82 19.27
C GLU A 34 -2.04 2.30 18.48
N THR A 35 -1.69 1.02 18.68
CA THR A 35 -0.64 0.37 17.90
C THR A 35 -1.03 0.30 16.42
N GLY A 36 -2.31 0.03 16.13
CA GLY A 36 -2.85 0.07 14.76
C GLY A 36 -2.64 1.42 14.08
N PHE A 37 -2.98 2.52 14.75
CA PHE A 37 -2.76 3.88 14.22
C PHE A 37 -1.28 4.23 14.07
N THR A 38 -0.43 3.78 15.00
CA THR A 38 1.02 3.98 14.94
C THR A 38 1.61 3.28 13.72
N MET A 39 1.27 2.00 13.53
CA MET A 39 1.75 1.21 12.40
C MET A 39 1.17 1.70 11.07
N LEU A 40 -0.08 2.14 11.04
CA LEU A 40 -0.67 2.80 9.88
C LEU A 40 0.11 4.07 9.52
N SER A 41 0.40 4.93 10.48
CA SER A 41 1.12 6.18 10.24
C SER A 41 2.53 5.92 9.72
N ASN A 42 3.23 4.97 10.33
CA ASN A 42 4.57 4.56 9.89
C ASN A 42 4.52 3.98 8.47
N SER A 43 3.56 3.10 8.19
CA SER A 43 3.37 2.48 6.86
C SER A 43 2.95 3.51 5.81
N ALA A 44 2.21 4.54 6.23
CA ALA A 44 1.77 5.61 5.35
C ALA A 44 2.96 6.44 4.86
N LEU A 45 3.83 6.84 5.79
CA LEU A 45 5.02 7.63 5.49
C LEU A 45 6.07 6.84 4.70
N THR A 46 6.25 5.57 5.04
CA THR A 46 7.30 4.73 4.43
C THR A 46 6.89 4.13 3.09
N PHE A 47 5.63 3.73 2.91
CA PHE A 47 5.22 2.94 1.74
C PHE A 47 4.04 3.53 0.98
N LEU A 48 2.93 3.89 1.65
CA LEU A 48 1.70 4.30 0.94
C LEU A 48 1.84 5.63 0.21
N LEU A 49 2.50 6.63 0.81
CA LEU A 49 2.66 7.94 0.16
C LEU A 49 3.50 7.84 -1.13
N PRO A 50 4.68 7.16 -1.11
CA PRO A 50 5.40 6.85 -2.34
C PRO A 50 4.54 6.06 -3.33
N ALA A 51 3.85 5.00 -2.88
CA ALA A 51 3.03 4.16 -3.75
C ALA A 51 1.89 4.96 -4.41
N PHE A 52 1.20 5.80 -3.65
CA PHE A 52 0.14 6.68 -4.14
C PHE A 52 0.66 7.66 -5.18
N THR A 53 1.84 8.24 -4.94
CA THR A 53 2.49 9.14 -5.90
C THR A 53 2.76 8.42 -7.22
N PHE A 54 3.30 7.20 -7.16
CA PHE A 54 3.52 6.39 -8.37
C PHE A 54 2.21 5.97 -9.04
N TRP A 55 1.18 5.55 -8.30
CA TRP A 55 -0.14 5.23 -8.87
C TRP A 55 -0.75 6.44 -9.58
N ALA A 56 -0.66 7.63 -8.98
CA ALA A 56 -1.21 8.85 -9.56
C ALA A 56 -0.46 9.25 -10.84
N VAL A 57 0.88 9.25 -10.81
CA VAL A 57 1.72 9.66 -11.96
C VAL A 57 1.65 8.62 -13.08
N ILE A 58 1.95 7.36 -12.80
CA ILE A 58 1.94 6.27 -13.81
C ILE A 58 0.51 6.03 -14.31
N GLY A 59 -0.49 6.18 -13.44
CA GLY A 59 -1.91 6.11 -13.76
C GLY A 59 -2.32 7.03 -14.91
N LEU A 60 -1.72 8.21 -15.03
CA LEU A 60 -1.99 9.13 -16.14
C LEU A 60 -1.53 8.57 -17.50
N PHE A 61 -0.42 7.84 -17.53
CA PHE A 61 0.10 7.21 -18.75
C PHE A 61 -0.71 5.98 -19.16
N VAL A 62 -1.27 5.24 -18.20
CA VAL A 62 -2.08 4.04 -18.46
C VAL A 62 -3.59 4.30 -18.55
N ARG A 63 -4.01 5.58 -18.52
CA ARG A 63 -5.44 5.98 -18.50
C ARG A 63 -6.29 5.43 -19.65
N GLY A 64 -5.67 5.23 -20.82
CA GLY A 64 -6.33 4.72 -22.03
C GLY A 64 -6.30 3.20 -22.19
N LYS A 65 -5.70 2.48 -21.23
CA LYS A 65 -5.63 1.01 -21.25
C LYS A 65 -6.86 0.38 -20.59
N SER A 66 -7.01 -0.93 -20.74
CA SER A 66 -8.11 -1.68 -20.13
C SER A 66 -8.08 -1.59 -18.60
N LYS A 67 -9.24 -1.74 -17.96
CA LYS A 67 -9.37 -1.73 -16.49
C LYS A 67 -8.49 -2.78 -15.82
N ALA A 68 -8.39 -3.98 -16.42
CA ALA A 68 -7.53 -5.06 -15.93
C ALA A 68 -6.03 -4.67 -15.98
N PHE A 69 -5.60 -4.01 -17.06
CA PHE A 69 -4.22 -3.53 -17.19
C PHE A 69 -3.89 -2.47 -16.12
N ARG A 70 -4.83 -1.57 -15.84
CA ARG A 70 -4.69 -0.54 -14.80
C ARG A 70 -4.62 -1.15 -13.40
N MET A 71 -5.43 -2.17 -13.10
CA MET A 71 -5.33 -2.94 -11.86
C MET A 71 -3.95 -3.60 -11.71
N LEU A 72 -3.48 -4.31 -12.73
CA LEU A 72 -2.15 -4.94 -12.72
C LEU A 72 -1.03 -3.92 -12.54
N THR A 73 -1.16 -2.74 -13.15
CA THR A 73 -0.20 -1.64 -12.98
C THR A 73 -0.14 -1.19 -11.52
N ASN A 74 -1.29 -1.01 -10.85
CA ASN A 74 -1.31 -0.64 -9.43
C ASN A 74 -0.67 -1.72 -8.54
N ILE A 75 -0.95 -3.01 -8.81
CA ILE A 75 -0.34 -4.12 -8.07
C ILE A 75 1.18 -4.16 -8.30
N ALA A 76 1.63 -4.00 -9.54
CA ALA A 76 3.06 -3.99 -9.87
C ALA A 76 3.78 -2.82 -9.19
N ILE A 77 3.21 -1.62 -9.22
CA ILE A 77 3.75 -0.45 -8.51
C ILE A 77 3.80 -0.72 -7.01
N SER A 78 2.75 -1.29 -6.43
CA SER A 78 2.71 -1.63 -5.00
C SER A 78 3.86 -2.57 -4.65
N ALA A 79 4.02 -3.67 -5.40
CA ALA A 79 5.09 -4.64 -5.20
C ALA A 79 6.48 -4.02 -5.32
N LEU A 80 6.69 -3.19 -6.35
CA LEU A 80 7.97 -2.51 -6.56
C LEU A 80 8.29 -1.54 -5.42
N VAL A 81 7.34 -0.71 -5.03
CA VAL A 81 7.56 0.28 -3.97
C VAL A 81 7.81 -0.39 -2.62
N THR A 82 6.98 -1.37 -2.24
CA THR A 82 7.15 -2.05 -0.95
C THR A 82 8.43 -2.89 -0.92
N SER A 83 8.79 -3.58 -2.00
CA SER A 83 10.02 -4.37 -2.05
C SER A 83 11.28 -3.49 -2.03
N LEU A 84 11.35 -2.45 -2.87
CA LEU A 84 12.51 -1.56 -2.92
C LEU A 84 12.71 -0.81 -1.61
N LEU A 85 11.65 -0.18 -1.08
CA LEU A 85 11.76 0.58 0.16
C LEU A 85 12.03 -0.33 1.35
N SER A 86 11.41 -1.51 1.42
CA SER A 86 11.68 -2.47 2.49
C SER A 86 13.13 -2.92 2.48
N SER A 87 13.69 -3.25 1.31
CA SER A 87 15.11 -3.64 1.20
C SER A 87 16.05 -2.51 1.62
N LEU A 88 15.77 -1.27 1.18
CA LEU A 88 16.55 -0.09 1.57
C LEU A 88 16.51 0.14 3.08
N PHE A 89 15.33 0.12 3.69
CA PHE A 89 15.20 0.31 5.14
C PHE A 89 15.84 -0.83 5.92
N ILE A 90 15.63 -2.09 5.54
CA ILE A 90 16.24 -3.25 6.20
C ILE A 90 17.77 -3.18 6.14
N SER A 91 18.35 -2.82 5.00
CA SER A 91 19.79 -2.61 4.86
C SER A 91 20.26 -1.50 5.79
N SER A 92 19.60 -0.33 5.78
CA SER A 92 20.00 0.82 6.60
C SER A 92 19.95 0.52 8.11
N VAL A 93 18.99 -0.30 8.56
CA VAL A 93 18.88 -0.74 9.95
C VAL A 93 19.99 -1.74 10.29
N GLY A 94 20.35 -2.62 9.35
CA GLY A 94 21.45 -3.57 9.52
C GLY A 94 22.81 -2.89 9.68
N ASP A 95 23.05 -1.86 8.88
CA ASP A 95 24.29 -1.08 8.88
C ASP A 95 24.37 -0.08 10.05
N SER A 96 23.27 0.15 10.78
CA SER A 96 23.24 1.07 11.91
C SER A 96 24.12 0.61 13.08
N THR A 97 24.80 1.56 13.71
CA THR A 97 25.56 1.36 14.96
C THR A 97 24.74 1.63 16.22
N THR A 98 23.46 1.99 16.07
CA THR A 98 22.57 2.32 17.18
C THR A 98 21.85 1.09 17.70
N GLY A 99 21.85 0.92 19.03
CA GLY A 99 21.16 -0.18 19.71
C GLY A 99 21.94 -1.50 19.69
N THR A 100 21.38 -2.52 20.33
CA THR A 100 21.97 -3.86 20.34
C THR A 100 21.75 -4.56 18.99
N LEU A 101 22.40 -5.71 18.78
CA LEU A 101 22.13 -6.55 17.61
C LEU A 101 20.65 -7.02 17.58
N GLN A 102 20.09 -7.35 18.75
CA GLN A 102 18.70 -7.79 18.86
C GLN A 102 17.72 -6.68 18.49
N ASP A 103 17.99 -5.44 18.90
CA ASP A 103 17.13 -4.29 18.55
C ASP A 103 17.08 -4.07 17.04
N ARG A 104 18.22 -4.19 16.36
CA ARG A 104 18.31 -4.06 14.90
C ARG A 104 17.57 -5.18 14.19
N GLN A 105 17.70 -6.43 14.65
CA GLN A 105 16.96 -7.56 14.09
C GLN A 105 15.44 -7.40 14.27
N ASN A 106 15.00 -6.94 15.45
CA ASN A 106 13.59 -6.67 15.73
C ASN A 106 13.07 -5.55 14.80
N ALA A 107 13.83 -4.47 14.63
CA ALA A 107 13.46 -3.37 13.74
C ALA A 107 13.38 -3.82 12.27
N GLN A 108 14.33 -4.65 11.79
CA GLN A 108 14.25 -5.25 10.45
C GLN A 108 12.99 -6.09 10.27
N ALA A 109 12.63 -6.89 11.27
CA ALA A 109 11.40 -7.69 11.25
C ALA A 109 10.14 -6.81 11.21
N VAL A 110 10.11 -5.70 11.95
CA VAL A 110 9.00 -4.74 11.90
C VAL A 110 8.85 -4.14 10.51
N VAL A 111 9.95 -3.69 9.89
CA VAL A 111 9.93 -3.13 8.53
C VAL A 111 9.42 -4.17 7.52
N ALA A 112 9.90 -5.41 7.60
CA ALA A 112 9.43 -6.49 6.74
C ALA A 112 7.93 -6.77 6.93
N GLY A 113 7.45 -6.81 8.17
CA GLY A 113 6.04 -6.98 8.50
C GLY A 113 5.17 -5.84 7.94
N MET A 114 5.59 -4.60 8.13
CA MET A 114 4.90 -3.43 7.57
C MET A 114 4.84 -3.46 6.05
N SER A 115 5.94 -3.84 5.39
CA SER A 115 6.00 -3.97 3.93
C SER A 115 4.99 -5.00 3.41
N LEU A 116 4.95 -6.19 4.02
CA LEU A 116 4.01 -7.25 3.64
C LEU A 116 2.56 -6.82 3.85
N VAL A 117 2.22 -6.31 5.04
CA VAL A 117 0.85 -5.87 5.36
C VAL A 117 0.42 -4.75 4.41
N THR A 118 1.30 -3.80 4.11
CA THR A 118 1.02 -2.73 3.15
C THR A 118 0.77 -3.30 1.76
N PHE A 119 1.66 -4.17 1.27
CA PHE A 119 1.51 -4.78 -0.05
C PHE A 119 0.18 -5.52 -0.20
N PHE A 120 -0.18 -6.40 0.74
CA PHE A 120 -1.43 -7.15 0.69
C PHE A 120 -2.65 -6.25 0.84
N SER A 121 -2.57 -5.19 1.63
CA SER A 121 -3.65 -4.20 1.76
C SER A 121 -3.84 -3.42 0.45
N CYS A 122 -2.75 -3.04 -0.23
CA CYS A 122 -2.80 -2.41 -1.55
C CYS A 122 -3.34 -3.36 -2.63
N LEU A 123 -2.96 -4.65 -2.58
CA LEU A 123 -3.47 -5.68 -3.49
C LEU A 123 -4.98 -5.86 -3.31
N ALA A 124 -5.45 -5.97 -2.07
CA ALA A 124 -6.87 -6.01 -1.75
C ALA A 124 -7.58 -4.74 -2.26
N GLY A 125 -6.99 -3.56 -2.04
CA GLY A 125 -7.51 -2.29 -2.56
C GLY A 125 -7.64 -2.26 -4.09
N ALA A 126 -6.64 -2.76 -4.82
CA ALA A 126 -6.66 -2.85 -6.27
C ALA A 126 -7.76 -3.79 -6.77
N LEU A 127 -7.94 -4.95 -6.13
CA LEU A 127 -8.99 -5.91 -6.47
C LEU A 127 -10.39 -5.34 -6.19
N VAL A 128 -10.60 -4.77 -5.01
CA VAL A 128 -11.89 -4.16 -4.63
C VAL A 128 -12.24 -3.02 -5.58
N THR A 129 -11.27 -2.17 -5.91
CA THR A 129 -11.47 -1.07 -6.87
C THR A 129 -11.82 -1.60 -8.26
N TYR A 130 -11.15 -2.66 -8.73
CA TYR A 130 -11.45 -3.28 -10.01
C TYR A 130 -12.86 -3.87 -10.06
N LEU A 131 -13.28 -4.61 -9.03
CA LEU A 131 -14.62 -5.19 -8.93
C LEU A 131 -15.70 -4.10 -8.90
N TRP A 132 -15.44 -3.00 -8.19
CA TRP A 132 -16.34 -1.84 -8.17
C TRP A 132 -16.51 -1.21 -9.55
N LEU A 133 -15.41 -1.05 -10.31
CA LEU A 133 -15.45 -0.52 -11.68
C LEU A 133 -16.16 -1.44 -12.69
N LEU A 134 -16.11 -2.76 -12.49
CA LEU A 134 -16.85 -3.73 -13.30
C LEU A 134 -18.35 -3.68 -12.98
N ARG A 135 -18.71 -3.59 -11.69
CA ARG A 135 -20.11 -3.47 -11.26
C ARG A 135 -20.76 -2.20 -11.80
N ALA A 136 -20.03 -1.07 -11.79
CA ALA A 136 -20.52 0.20 -12.32
C ALA A 136 -20.80 0.17 -13.84
N GLU A 137 -20.15 -0.73 -14.58
CA GLU A 137 -20.35 -0.90 -16.03
C GLU A 137 -21.57 -1.75 -16.36
N ARG A 138 -21.87 -2.78 -15.56
CA ARG A 138 -23.07 -3.62 -15.72
C ARG A 138 -24.38 -2.94 -15.32
N ALA A 139 -24.30 -1.82 -14.59
CA ALA A 139 -25.45 -1.05 -14.15
C ALA A 139 -25.84 0.07 -15.13
N LYS A 140 -25.12 0.21 -16.24
CA LYS A 140 -25.44 1.09 -17.38
C LYS A 140 -26.02 0.26 -18.52
#